data_AF-A0A5A7N6U9-F1
#
_entry.id   AF-A0A5A7N6U9-F1
#
_cell.length_a   1.000
_cell.length_b   1.000
_cell.length_c   1.000
_cell.angle_alpha   90.00
_cell.angle_beta   90.00
_cell.angle_gamma   90.00
#
_symmetry.space_group_name_H-M   'P 1'
#
loop_
_entity.id
_entity.type
_entity.pdbx_description
1 polymer ?
#
loop_
_entity_poly.entity_id
_entity_poly.type
_entity_poly.pdbx_seq_one_letter_code
_entity_poly.pdbx_strand_id
1 'polypeptide(L)'
;MSQMLTAYFNDADGDKTSTLQTEIEKLPGIEKLKYKPVVTCGEVDDDAATYFNETRLVPSFSFVDPFGYKGLSLRIVKGVIKDWGCDCVFFFNYNRINAGINNPGVKKHMDALFGEERADALRARLPGLTPELREAAILEELANEIRSLGGQYVLPFTFRNSEGTRTSHKLIFVSKHFKGYEIMKDIMAAESSTLDEGVPSLAYSPADASMPLLFSLTQPMSMLKQMLLEDFAGQTLSLTEIYERHSVSKPYVKKNYREALRALEDSGNVLACSTKDRRRKGTYPDHVKIKFKDGD
;
A
#
# COMPACT_ATOMS: atom_id res chain seq x y z
N MET A 1 19.88 -15.81 -4.41
CA MET A 1 18.72 -15.62 -5.32
C MET A 1 18.69 -16.61 -6.47
N SER A 2 19.74 -16.76 -7.30
CA SER A 2 19.72 -17.64 -8.50
C SER A 2 19.34 -19.11 -8.27
N GLN A 3 19.50 -19.61 -7.04
CA GLN A 3 19.17 -20.99 -6.66
C GLN A 3 17.74 -21.18 -6.11
N MET A 4 17.00 -20.09 -5.87
CA MET A 4 15.73 -20.09 -5.15
C MET A 4 14.62 -19.26 -5.81
N LEU A 5 14.98 -18.25 -6.62
CA LEU A 5 14.02 -17.40 -7.32
C LEU A 5 13.28 -18.22 -8.38
N THR A 6 11.96 -18.16 -8.32
CA THR A 6 11.06 -18.59 -9.40
C THR A 6 10.33 -17.36 -9.89
N ALA A 7 10.32 -17.14 -11.20
CA ALA A 7 9.61 -16.04 -11.83
C ALA A 7 8.51 -16.60 -12.73
N TYR A 8 7.31 -16.06 -12.61
CA TYR A 8 6.14 -16.50 -13.36
C TYR A 8 5.44 -15.27 -13.94
N PHE A 9 5.19 -15.32 -15.25
CA PHE A 9 4.54 -14.27 -16.00
C PHE A 9 3.36 -14.85 -16.79
N ASN A 10 2.25 -14.11 -16.82
CA ASN A 10 1.07 -14.46 -17.59
C ASN A 10 0.46 -13.19 -18.20
N ASP A 11 0.10 -13.27 -19.48
CA ASP A 11 -0.74 -12.28 -20.17
C ASP A 11 -1.69 -13.04 -21.11
N ALA A 12 -2.86 -12.48 -21.41
CA ALA A 12 -3.81 -13.09 -22.34
C ALA A 12 -3.39 -12.88 -23.81
N ASP A 13 -2.50 -11.92 -24.07
CA ASP A 13 -2.03 -11.55 -25.40
C ASP A 13 -0.79 -12.39 -25.80
N GLY A 14 -0.98 -13.23 -26.82
CA GLY A 14 0.04 -14.13 -27.35
C GLY A 14 1.27 -13.41 -27.91
N ASP A 15 1.07 -12.22 -28.50
CA ASP A 15 2.18 -11.45 -29.08
C ASP A 15 3.04 -10.84 -27.97
N LYS A 16 2.40 -10.36 -26.89
CA LYS A 16 3.12 -9.83 -25.71
C LYS A 16 3.89 -10.92 -24.98
N THR A 17 3.29 -12.09 -24.77
CA THR A 17 3.96 -13.22 -24.10
C THR A 17 5.13 -13.75 -24.91
N SER A 18 4.98 -13.84 -26.24
CA SER A 18 6.07 -14.24 -27.16
C SER A 18 7.22 -13.24 -27.15
N THR A 19 6.90 -11.93 -27.16
CA THR A 19 7.89 -10.86 -27.06
C THR A 19 8.60 -10.90 -25.70
N LEU A 20 7.85 -11.06 -24.60
CA LEU A 20 8.41 -11.14 -23.25
C LEU A 20 9.36 -12.35 -23.10
N GLN A 21 8.96 -13.52 -23.60
CA GLN A 21 9.80 -14.72 -23.59
C GLN A 21 11.11 -14.48 -24.34
N THR A 22 11.03 -13.87 -25.53
CA THR A 22 12.19 -13.53 -26.36
C THR A 22 13.14 -12.57 -25.63
N GLU A 23 12.61 -11.54 -24.97
CA GLU A 23 13.42 -10.58 -24.21
C GLU A 23 14.04 -11.21 -22.96
N ILE A 24 13.33 -12.09 -22.27
CA ILE A 24 13.87 -12.85 -21.13
C ILE A 24 15.05 -13.72 -21.57
N GLU A 25 14.95 -14.39 -22.71
CA GLU A 25 16.01 -15.25 -23.26
C GLU A 25 17.26 -14.48 -23.65
N LYS A 26 17.13 -13.19 -24.01
CA LYS A 26 18.25 -12.29 -24.32
C LYS A 26 18.96 -11.76 -23.07
N LEU A 27 18.40 -11.90 -21.87
CA LEU A 27 18.99 -11.34 -20.66
C LEU A 27 20.36 -11.98 -20.37
N PRO A 28 21.44 -11.18 -20.22
CA PRO A 28 22.75 -11.72 -19.90
C PRO A 28 22.74 -12.46 -18.56
N GLY A 29 23.16 -13.73 -18.55
CA GLY A 29 23.25 -14.52 -17.32
C GLY A 29 21.96 -15.25 -16.94
N ILE A 30 20.92 -15.24 -17.78
CA ILE A 30 19.65 -15.94 -17.51
C ILE A 30 19.84 -17.44 -17.32
N GLU A 31 20.84 -18.03 -17.99
CA GLU A 31 21.22 -19.42 -17.90
C GLU A 31 21.74 -19.83 -16.51
N LYS A 32 22.12 -18.85 -15.67
CA LYS A 32 22.61 -19.09 -14.30
C LYS A 32 21.49 -19.31 -13.29
N LEU A 33 20.23 -19.07 -13.68
CA LEU A 33 19.07 -19.34 -12.82
C LEU A 33 18.79 -20.85 -12.79
N LYS A 34 18.70 -21.41 -11.58
CA LYS A 34 18.29 -22.81 -11.39
C LYS A 34 16.88 -23.06 -11.93
N TYR A 35 15.99 -22.09 -11.74
CA TYR A 35 14.62 -22.11 -12.26
C TYR A 35 14.50 -21.00 -13.29
N LYS A 36 14.35 -21.36 -14.57
CA LYS A 36 14.12 -20.39 -15.64
C LYS A 36 12.77 -19.69 -15.43
N PRO A 37 12.64 -18.41 -15.80
CA PRO A 37 11.33 -17.75 -15.80
C PRO A 37 10.33 -18.50 -16.68
N VAL A 38 9.11 -18.61 -16.19
CA VAL A 38 8.01 -19.24 -16.90
C VAL A 38 7.11 -18.14 -17.43
N VAL A 39 6.87 -18.14 -18.74
CA VAL A 39 5.89 -17.29 -19.40
C VAL A 39 4.74 -18.16 -19.89
N THR A 40 3.52 -17.77 -19.54
CA THR A 40 2.28 -18.44 -19.94
C THR A 40 1.38 -17.45 -20.67
N CYS A 41 0.53 -17.97 -21.56
CA CYS A 41 -0.45 -17.19 -22.29
C CYS A 41 -1.85 -17.70 -21.96
N GLY A 42 -2.65 -16.90 -21.25
CA GLY A 42 -3.98 -17.31 -20.80
C GLY A 42 -4.78 -16.17 -20.20
N GLU A 43 -6.11 -16.20 -20.38
CA GLU A 43 -7.02 -15.34 -19.61
C GLU A 43 -6.97 -15.78 -18.13
N VAL A 44 -6.87 -14.82 -17.22
CA VAL A 44 -7.05 -15.07 -15.78
C VAL A 44 -8.54 -14.95 -15.48
N ASP A 45 -9.19 -16.09 -15.33
CA ASP A 45 -10.62 -16.21 -15.06
C ASP A 45 -10.89 -16.87 -13.69
N ASP A 46 -12.10 -17.40 -13.49
CA ASP A 46 -12.49 -18.10 -12.26
C ASP A 46 -11.66 -19.37 -12.00
N ASP A 47 -11.09 -20.01 -13.03
CA ASP A 47 -10.24 -21.19 -12.86
C ASP A 47 -8.89 -20.78 -12.28
N ALA A 48 -8.33 -19.65 -12.73
CA ALA A 48 -7.13 -19.08 -12.13
C ALA A 48 -7.36 -18.69 -10.66
N ALA A 49 -8.52 -18.09 -10.35
CA ALA A 49 -8.90 -17.81 -8.96
C ALA A 49 -8.96 -19.11 -8.13
N THR A 50 -9.56 -20.17 -8.67
CA THR A 50 -9.68 -21.47 -8.01
C THR A 50 -8.30 -22.08 -7.77
N TYR A 51 -7.43 -22.10 -8.79
CA TYR A 51 -6.05 -22.56 -8.69
C TYR A 51 -5.29 -21.86 -7.55
N PHE A 52 -5.33 -20.52 -7.48
CA PHE A 52 -4.63 -19.78 -6.43
C PHE A 52 -5.23 -20.01 -5.05
N ASN A 53 -6.52 -20.34 -4.93
CA ASN A 53 -7.13 -20.60 -3.63
C ASN A 53 -6.86 -22.04 -3.13
N GLU A 54 -6.75 -23.00 -4.04
CA GLU A 54 -6.55 -24.42 -3.70
C GLU A 54 -5.07 -24.81 -3.60
N THR A 55 -4.21 -24.15 -4.37
CA THR A 55 -2.77 -24.44 -4.40
C THR A 55 -2.06 -23.75 -3.26
N ARG A 56 -1.17 -24.45 -2.55
CA ARG A 56 -0.30 -23.83 -1.54
C ARG A 56 0.85 -23.10 -2.24
N LEU A 57 0.89 -21.78 -2.06
CA LEU A 57 1.95 -20.93 -2.62
C LEU A 57 3.21 -20.99 -1.75
N VAL A 58 4.35 -20.89 -2.43
CA VAL A 58 5.63 -20.54 -1.79
C VAL A 58 5.64 -19.04 -1.50
N PRO A 59 6.55 -18.54 -0.63
CA PRO A 59 6.69 -17.09 -0.42
C PRO A 59 6.83 -16.36 -1.75
N SER A 60 5.91 -15.45 -2.01
CA SER A 60 5.70 -14.86 -3.33
C SER A 60 5.39 -13.38 -3.21
N PHE A 61 5.88 -12.61 -4.17
CA PHE A 61 5.46 -11.23 -4.38
C PHE A 61 4.74 -11.17 -5.72
N SER A 62 3.43 -10.92 -5.69
CA SER A 62 2.58 -10.95 -6.88
C SER A 62 2.25 -9.54 -7.35
N PHE A 63 2.33 -9.31 -8.66
CA PHE A 63 1.74 -8.14 -9.31
C PHE A 63 0.51 -8.57 -10.11
N VAL A 64 -0.63 -7.92 -9.88
CA VAL A 64 -1.90 -8.31 -10.49
C VAL A 64 -2.58 -7.10 -11.14
N ASP A 65 -2.98 -7.17 -12.41
CA ASP A 65 -3.81 -6.15 -13.03
C ASP A 65 -5.27 -6.63 -13.20
N PRO A 66 -6.19 -6.24 -12.29
CA PRO A 66 -7.58 -6.65 -12.37
C PRO A 66 -8.33 -6.22 -13.63
N PHE A 67 -7.85 -5.19 -14.34
CA PHE A 67 -8.59 -4.58 -15.44
C PHE A 67 -8.19 -5.11 -16.82
N GLY A 68 -7.13 -5.91 -16.90
CA GLY A 68 -6.76 -6.66 -18.10
C GLY A 68 -7.52 -7.98 -18.26
N TYR A 69 -8.23 -8.42 -17.22
CA TYR A 69 -8.87 -9.73 -17.16
C TYR A 69 -10.38 -9.62 -16.89
N LYS A 70 -11.16 -10.46 -17.56
CA LYS A 70 -12.61 -10.57 -17.31
C LYS A 70 -12.81 -11.16 -15.91
N GLY A 71 -13.08 -10.30 -14.93
CA GLY A 71 -13.51 -10.77 -13.61
C GLY A 71 -12.38 -11.07 -12.64
N LEU A 72 -11.39 -10.17 -12.52
CA LEU A 72 -10.53 -10.24 -11.36
C LEU A 72 -11.30 -9.85 -10.10
N SER A 73 -11.83 -10.87 -9.45
CA SER A 73 -12.53 -10.77 -8.18
C SER A 73 -11.53 -10.64 -7.03
N LEU A 74 -12.00 -10.14 -5.90
CA LEU A 74 -11.31 -10.24 -4.61
C LEU A 74 -10.79 -11.66 -4.29
N ARG A 75 -11.36 -12.70 -4.94
CA ARG A 75 -10.91 -14.09 -4.82
C ARG A 75 -9.47 -14.29 -5.29
N ILE A 76 -9.01 -13.59 -6.33
CA ILE A 76 -7.62 -13.70 -6.80
C ILE A 76 -6.68 -13.04 -5.80
N VAL A 77 -7.02 -11.83 -5.34
CA VAL A 77 -6.24 -11.14 -4.29
C VAL A 77 -6.14 -12.03 -3.05
N LYS A 78 -7.25 -12.62 -2.61
CA LYS A 78 -7.27 -13.61 -1.52
C LYS A 78 -6.35 -14.80 -1.80
N GLY A 79 -6.46 -15.40 -2.98
CA GLY A 79 -5.65 -16.56 -3.38
C GLY A 79 -4.16 -16.27 -3.32
N VAL A 80 -3.72 -15.12 -3.84
CA VAL A 80 -2.29 -14.77 -3.89
C VAL A 80 -1.73 -14.33 -2.54
N ILE A 81 -2.54 -13.86 -1.58
CA ILE A 81 -2.05 -13.47 -0.25
C ILE A 81 -2.25 -14.54 0.83
N LYS A 82 -2.96 -15.65 0.57
CA LYS A 82 -3.41 -16.57 1.63
C LYS A 82 -2.29 -17.28 2.39
N ASP A 83 -1.19 -17.62 1.72
CA ASP A 83 -0.10 -18.43 2.29
C ASP A 83 1.03 -17.61 2.93
N TRP A 84 1.89 -18.26 3.71
CA TRP A 84 2.96 -17.58 4.44
C TRP A 84 3.96 -16.90 3.49
N GLY A 85 4.32 -15.65 3.80
CA GLY A 85 5.29 -14.88 3.02
C GLY A 85 4.78 -14.45 1.65
N CYS A 86 3.46 -14.34 1.47
CA CYS A 86 2.85 -13.88 0.24
C CYS A 86 2.30 -12.45 0.39
N ASP A 87 2.82 -11.55 -0.45
CA ASP A 87 2.41 -10.15 -0.55
C ASP A 87 1.99 -9.84 -1.99
N CYS A 88 1.11 -8.86 -2.17
CA CYS A 88 0.58 -8.52 -3.50
C CYS A 88 0.59 -7.02 -3.73
N VAL A 89 0.92 -6.60 -4.95
CA VAL A 89 0.56 -5.28 -5.49
C VAL A 89 -0.45 -5.50 -6.60
N PHE A 90 -1.50 -4.70 -6.63
CA PHE A 90 -2.41 -4.72 -7.78
C PHE A 90 -2.75 -3.34 -8.30
N PHE A 91 -3.03 -3.28 -9.60
CA PHE A 91 -3.38 -2.07 -10.30
C PHE A 91 -4.85 -1.69 -10.04
N PHE A 92 -5.12 -0.45 -9.65
CA PHE A 92 -6.47 0.03 -9.35
C PHE A 92 -6.80 1.25 -10.21
N ASN A 93 -7.57 1.04 -11.29
CA ASN A 93 -8.03 2.12 -12.14
C ASN A 93 -9.24 2.83 -11.52
N TYR A 94 -8.96 3.85 -10.70
CA TYR A 94 -9.98 4.65 -10.03
C TYR A 94 -11.02 5.21 -11.01
N ASN A 95 -10.61 5.73 -12.17
CA ASN A 95 -11.53 6.32 -13.14
C ASN A 95 -12.55 5.31 -13.66
N ARG A 96 -12.13 4.07 -13.94
CA ARG A 96 -13.03 2.98 -14.37
C ARG A 96 -14.00 2.58 -13.26
N ILE A 97 -13.51 2.45 -12.02
CA ILE A 97 -14.37 2.10 -10.87
C ILE A 97 -15.38 3.20 -10.58
N ASN A 98 -14.94 4.44 -10.54
CA ASN A 98 -15.77 5.59 -10.24
C ASN A 98 -16.96 5.71 -11.22
N ALA A 99 -16.70 5.49 -12.51
CA ALA A 99 -17.73 5.44 -13.55
C ALA A 99 -18.56 4.15 -13.51
N GLY A 100 -17.94 3.03 -13.12
CA GLY A 100 -18.55 1.70 -13.13
C GLY A 100 -19.52 1.43 -11.98
N ILE A 101 -19.32 2.01 -10.79
CA ILE A 101 -20.11 1.70 -9.58
C ILE A 101 -21.62 1.81 -9.80
N ASN A 102 -22.07 2.86 -10.49
CA ASN A 102 -23.49 3.11 -10.76
C ASN A 102 -23.96 2.59 -12.13
N ASN A 103 -23.07 1.98 -12.93
CA ASN A 103 -23.37 1.53 -14.28
C ASN A 103 -23.88 0.07 -14.26
N PRO A 104 -25.13 -0.19 -14.66
CA PRO A 104 -25.70 -1.54 -14.66
C PRO A 104 -24.93 -2.53 -15.55
N GLY A 105 -24.31 -2.05 -16.64
CA GLY A 105 -23.58 -2.89 -17.59
C GLY A 105 -22.31 -3.53 -17.00
N VAL A 106 -21.78 -2.99 -15.91
CA VAL A 106 -20.60 -3.52 -15.21
C VAL A 106 -20.88 -3.86 -13.74
N LYS A 107 -22.17 -3.92 -13.34
CA LYS A 107 -22.60 -4.23 -11.96
C LYS A 107 -21.90 -5.48 -11.42
N LYS A 108 -21.93 -6.58 -12.18
CA LYS A 108 -21.30 -7.85 -11.80
C LYS A 108 -19.81 -7.71 -11.49
N HIS A 109 -19.09 -6.88 -12.23
CA HIS A 109 -17.66 -6.65 -11.99
C HIS A 109 -17.42 -5.82 -10.72
N MET A 110 -18.29 -4.84 -10.44
CA MET A 110 -18.19 -4.05 -9.20
C MET A 110 -18.54 -4.90 -7.99
N ASP A 111 -19.58 -5.73 -8.08
CA ASP A 111 -19.97 -6.64 -7.00
C ASP A 111 -18.88 -7.70 -6.75
N ALA A 112 -18.18 -8.17 -7.79
CA ALA A 112 -17.04 -9.07 -7.62
C ALA A 112 -15.81 -8.42 -6.96
N LEU A 113 -15.69 -7.08 -7.06
CA LEU A 113 -14.58 -6.31 -6.51
C LEU A 113 -14.83 -5.80 -5.09
N PHE A 114 -16.08 -5.51 -4.73
CA PHE A 114 -16.46 -4.97 -3.42
C PHE A 114 -17.30 -5.93 -2.58
N GLY A 115 -17.81 -7.03 -3.14
CA GLY A 115 -18.94 -7.74 -2.57
C GLY A 115 -20.25 -7.00 -2.88
N GLU A 116 -21.33 -7.75 -3.10
CA GLU A 116 -22.63 -7.17 -3.51
C GLU A 116 -23.18 -6.19 -2.46
N GLU A 117 -23.18 -6.58 -1.19
CA GLU A 117 -23.69 -5.76 -0.09
C GLU A 117 -22.94 -4.42 0.05
N ARG A 118 -21.61 -4.45 0.00
CA ARG A 118 -20.81 -3.21 0.10
C ARG A 118 -20.87 -2.39 -1.18
N ALA A 119 -20.95 -3.01 -2.35
CA ALA A 119 -21.18 -2.31 -3.60
C ALA A 119 -22.51 -1.52 -3.55
N ASP A 120 -23.57 -2.11 -3.01
CA ASP A 120 -24.86 -1.43 -2.83
C ASP A 120 -24.80 -0.30 -1.80
N ALA A 121 -24.16 -0.53 -0.65
CA ALA A 121 -23.94 0.53 0.34
C ALA A 121 -23.12 1.71 -0.24
N LEU A 122 -22.10 1.40 -1.04
CA LEU A 122 -21.28 2.40 -1.72
C LEU A 122 -22.09 3.17 -2.76
N ARG A 123 -22.90 2.50 -3.59
CA ARG A 123 -23.82 3.15 -4.55
C ARG A 123 -24.74 4.16 -3.86
N ALA A 124 -25.23 3.85 -2.66
CA ALA A 124 -26.10 4.72 -1.89
C ALA A 124 -25.34 5.90 -1.24
N ARG A 125 -24.09 5.71 -0.78
CA ARG A 125 -23.29 6.73 -0.09
C ARG A 125 -22.64 7.75 -1.01
N LEU A 126 -22.34 7.36 -2.24
CA LEU A 126 -21.53 8.15 -3.17
C LEU A 126 -22.20 9.39 -3.81
N PRO A 127 -23.53 9.49 -3.99
CA PRO A 127 -24.17 10.71 -4.50
C PRO A 127 -23.93 11.92 -3.59
N GLY A 128 -23.61 13.08 -4.16
CA GLY A 128 -23.41 14.34 -3.43
C GLY A 128 -22.01 14.54 -2.82
N LEU A 129 -21.14 13.53 -2.86
CA LEU A 129 -19.74 13.67 -2.42
C LEU A 129 -18.91 14.44 -3.45
N THR A 130 -17.92 15.21 -2.97
CA THR A 130 -16.89 15.80 -3.84
C THR A 130 -16.01 14.69 -4.44
N PRO A 131 -15.30 14.94 -5.56
CA PRO A 131 -14.42 13.95 -6.17
C PRO A 131 -13.41 13.32 -5.20
N GLU A 132 -12.87 14.11 -4.27
CA GLU A 132 -11.87 13.68 -3.28
C GLU A 132 -12.49 12.77 -2.22
N LEU A 133 -13.64 13.17 -1.67
CA LEU A 133 -14.38 12.36 -0.69
C LEU A 133 -14.91 11.07 -1.31
N ARG A 134 -15.32 11.14 -2.57
CA ARG A 134 -15.75 9.97 -3.35
C ARG A 134 -14.60 8.98 -3.55
N GLU A 135 -13.41 9.48 -3.90
CA GLU A 135 -12.22 8.64 -4.02
C GLU A 135 -11.85 7.99 -2.70
N ALA A 136 -11.82 8.76 -1.61
CA ALA A 136 -11.54 8.26 -0.28
C ALA A 136 -12.54 7.16 0.15
N ALA A 137 -13.84 7.40 -0.05
CA ALA A 137 -14.90 6.45 0.28
C ALA A 137 -14.77 5.12 -0.50
N ILE A 138 -14.39 5.16 -1.78
CA ILE A 138 -14.20 3.95 -2.60
C ILE A 138 -12.98 3.16 -2.10
N LEU A 139 -11.87 3.84 -1.81
CA LEU A 139 -10.65 3.20 -1.33
C LEU A 139 -10.81 2.60 0.07
N GLU A 140 -11.57 3.26 0.93
CA GLU A 140 -11.88 2.77 2.27
C GLU A 140 -12.65 1.45 2.21
N GLU A 141 -13.70 1.36 1.37
CA GLU A 141 -14.45 0.10 1.20
C GLU A 141 -13.57 -1.01 0.62
N LEU A 142 -12.74 -0.69 -0.38
CA LEU A 142 -11.79 -1.64 -0.95
C LEU A 142 -10.80 -2.15 0.12
N ALA A 143 -10.24 -1.25 0.92
CA ALA A 143 -9.31 -1.62 1.99
C ALA A 143 -9.99 -2.49 3.04
N ASN A 144 -11.22 -2.16 3.42
CA ASN A 144 -12.01 -2.97 4.35
C ASN A 144 -12.33 -4.35 3.77
N GLU A 145 -12.54 -4.46 2.46
CA GLU A 145 -12.75 -5.76 1.82
C GLU A 145 -11.49 -6.60 1.86
N ILE A 146 -10.35 -6.03 1.47
CA ILE A 146 -9.07 -6.73 1.52
C ILE A 146 -8.72 -7.20 2.95
N ARG A 147 -9.02 -6.38 3.96
CA ARG A 147 -8.86 -6.75 5.38
C ARG A 147 -9.75 -7.94 5.75
N SER A 148 -10.99 -7.99 5.25
CA SER A 148 -11.91 -9.12 5.48
C SER A 148 -11.34 -10.44 4.93
N LEU A 149 -10.53 -10.37 3.87
CA LEU A 149 -9.87 -11.51 3.23
C LEU A 149 -8.54 -11.91 3.88
N GLY A 150 -8.11 -11.21 4.93
CA GLY A 150 -6.87 -11.45 5.67
C GLY A 150 -5.71 -10.53 5.30
N GLY A 151 -5.88 -9.61 4.35
CA GLY A 151 -4.89 -8.59 4.01
C GLY A 151 -4.88 -7.46 5.05
N GLN A 152 -4.13 -7.64 6.13
CA GLN A 152 -4.14 -6.72 7.29
C GLN A 152 -3.64 -5.31 6.96
N TYR A 153 -2.64 -5.20 6.10
CA TYR A 153 -1.97 -3.95 5.78
C TYR A 153 -2.19 -3.60 4.31
N VAL A 154 -2.96 -2.55 4.07
CA VAL A 154 -3.28 -2.03 2.73
C VAL A 154 -2.60 -0.67 2.57
N LEU A 155 -1.83 -0.53 1.49
CA LEU A 155 -1.08 0.69 1.19
C LEU A 155 -1.35 1.15 -0.26
N PRO A 156 -2.18 2.19 -0.45
CA PRO A 156 -2.37 2.79 -1.76
C PRO A 156 -1.22 3.74 -2.10
N PHE A 157 -0.76 3.68 -3.34
CA PHE A 157 0.14 4.66 -3.96
C PHE A 157 -0.53 5.28 -5.17
N THR A 158 -0.63 6.60 -5.21
CA THR A 158 -1.47 7.32 -6.18
C THR A 158 -0.67 7.79 -7.38
N PHE A 159 -1.11 7.49 -8.60
CA PHE A 159 -0.53 8.07 -9.81
C PHE A 159 -1.45 9.15 -10.36
N ARG A 160 -0.93 10.37 -10.50
CA ARG A 160 -1.64 11.48 -11.14
C ARG A 160 -1.41 11.52 -12.64
N ASN A 161 -2.31 12.17 -13.37
CA ASN A 161 -2.14 12.46 -14.79
C ASN A 161 -0.94 13.41 -15.02
N SER A 162 -0.58 13.62 -16.29
CA SER A 162 0.53 14.50 -16.69
C SER A 162 0.39 15.93 -16.14
N GLU A 163 -0.83 16.41 -15.95
CA GLU A 163 -1.14 17.74 -15.40
C GLU A 163 -1.07 17.79 -13.86
N GLY A 164 -0.97 16.65 -13.16
CA GLY A 164 -0.97 16.58 -11.69
C GLY A 164 -2.32 16.86 -11.02
N THR A 165 -3.39 17.03 -11.80
CA THR A 165 -4.72 17.48 -11.34
C THR A 165 -5.63 16.34 -10.92
N ARG A 166 -5.49 15.15 -11.53
CA ARG A 166 -6.43 14.03 -11.34
C ARG A 166 -5.71 12.72 -11.09
N THR A 167 -6.30 11.89 -10.23
CA THR A 167 -5.91 10.48 -10.06
C THR A 167 -6.16 9.73 -11.37
N SER A 168 -5.10 9.14 -11.93
CA SER A 168 -5.18 8.27 -13.11
C SER A 168 -5.49 6.83 -12.67
N HIS A 169 -4.68 6.30 -11.76
CA HIS A 169 -4.76 4.98 -11.18
C HIS A 169 -4.01 4.94 -9.84
N LYS A 170 -4.10 3.81 -9.15
CA LYS A 170 -3.30 3.52 -7.96
C LYS A 170 -2.64 2.16 -8.07
N LEU A 171 -1.51 2.00 -7.40
CA LEU A 171 -1.01 0.69 -7.03
C LEU A 171 -1.40 0.43 -5.58
N ILE A 172 -2.07 -0.67 -5.32
CA ILE A 172 -2.49 -1.06 -3.97
C ILE A 172 -1.62 -2.22 -3.53
N PHE A 173 -0.76 -1.98 -2.54
CA PHE A 173 -0.01 -3.03 -1.88
C PHE A 173 -0.82 -3.63 -0.74
N VAL A 174 -0.73 -4.95 -0.58
CA VAL A 174 -1.39 -5.74 0.44
C VAL A 174 -0.39 -6.69 1.07
N SER A 175 -0.32 -6.66 2.39
CA SER A 175 0.46 -7.60 3.20
C SER A 175 -0.31 -8.07 4.42
N LYS A 176 0.08 -9.22 4.95
CA LYS A 176 -0.39 -9.75 6.23
C LYS A 176 0.54 -9.42 7.39
N HIS A 177 1.69 -8.81 7.12
CA HIS A 177 2.71 -8.57 8.13
C HIS A 177 3.24 -7.15 8.06
N PHE A 178 3.41 -6.51 9.21
CA PHE A 178 3.86 -5.12 9.29
C PHE A 178 5.21 -4.91 8.60
N LYS A 179 6.11 -5.90 8.67
CA LYS A 179 7.41 -5.79 8.02
C LYS A 179 7.33 -5.60 6.50
N GLY A 180 6.42 -6.31 5.82
CA GLY A 180 6.19 -6.12 4.38
C GLY A 180 5.61 -4.74 4.08
N TYR A 181 4.67 -4.30 4.92
CA TYR A 181 4.10 -2.94 4.87
C TYR A 181 5.16 -1.85 5.07
N GLU A 182 6.03 -1.95 6.07
CA GLU A 182 7.11 -0.98 6.33
C GLU A 182 8.05 -0.89 5.13
N ILE A 183 8.52 -2.03 4.60
CA ILE A 183 9.42 -2.06 3.44
C ILE A 183 8.76 -1.39 2.23
N MET A 184 7.52 -1.77 1.89
CA MET A 184 6.84 -1.17 0.75
C MET A 184 6.54 0.30 0.96
N LYS A 185 6.21 0.72 2.18
CA LYS A 185 5.98 2.12 2.53
C LYS A 185 7.23 2.97 2.35
N ASP A 186 8.39 2.45 2.73
CA ASP A 186 9.66 3.15 2.52
C ASP A 186 10.00 3.25 1.01
N ILE A 187 9.74 2.21 0.22
CA ILE A 187 9.90 2.24 -1.25
C ILE A 187 8.97 3.30 -1.85
N MET A 188 7.68 3.26 -1.54
CA MET A 188 6.68 4.22 -2.04
C MET A 188 6.96 5.65 -1.56
N ALA A 189 7.49 5.83 -0.35
CA ALA A 189 7.91 7.13 0.14
C ALA A 189 9.08 7.70 -0.68
N ALA A 190 10.06 6.87 -1.06
CA ALA A 190 11.18 7.27 -1.90
C ALA A 190 10.75 7.63 -3.33
N GLU A 191 9.72 6.96 -3.85
CA GLU A 191 9.14 7.22 -5.18
C GLU A 191 8.09 8.35 -5.20
N SER A 192 7.78 8.95 -4.04
CA SER A 192 6.81 10.05 -3.96
C SER A 192 7.35 11.33 -4.62
N SER A 193 6.52 12.01 -5.41
CA SER A 193 6.94 13.23 -6.12
C SER A 193 7.13 14.44 -5.21
N THR A 194 6.56 14.43 -4.00
CA THR A 194 6.64 15.55 -3.06
C THR A 194 6.91 15.08 -1.64
N LEU A 195 7.62 15.94 -0.89
CA LEU A 195 7.92 15.80 0.52
C LEU A 195 7.58 17.11 1.23
N ASP A 196 6.52 17.12 2.04
CA ASP A 196 6.12 18.28 2.83
C ASP A 196 6.58 18.10 4.28
N GLU A 197 7.45 18.97 4.77
CA GLU A 197 8.16 18.81 6.06
C GLU A 197 8.81 17.41 6.22
N GLY A 198 9.26 16.81 5.12
CA GLY A 198 9.82 15.45 5.10
C GLY A 198 8.80 14.31 5.16
N VAL A 199 7.50 14.60 5.06
CA VAL A 199 6.41 13.62 4.96
C VAL A 199 6.10 13.35 3.49
N PRO A 200 6.14 12.09 3.02
CA PRO A 200 5.88 11.75 1.63
C PRO A 200 4.40 11.87 1.29
N SER A 201 4.10 12.29 0.06
CA SER A 201 2.72 12.32 -0.45
C SER A 201 2.14 10.92 -0.74
N LEU A 202 2.98 9.89 -0.84
CA LEU A 202 2.60 8.55 -1.32
C LEU A 202 1.87 8.64 -2.67
N ALA A 203 2.35 9.55 -3.50
CA ALA A 203 1.82 9.81 -4.82
C ALA A 203 2.95 10.18 -5.79
N TYR A 204 2.79 9.72 -7.03
CA TYR A 204 3.58 10.13 -8.16
C TYR A 204 2.77 11.10 -9.05
N SER A 205 3.39 12.21 -9.43
CA SER A 205 2.80 13.28 -10.25
C SER A 205 3.90 13.87 -11.14
N PRO A 206 3.83 13.67 -12.47
CA PRO A 206 4.80 14.24 -13.41
C PRO A 206 4.93 15.77 -13.29
N ALA A 207 3.80 16.46 -13.08
CA ALA A 207 3.79 17.91 -12.91
C ALA A 207 4.55 18.35 -11.66
N ASP A 208 4.31 17.69 -10.52
CA ASP A 208 4.98 18.04 -9.27
C ASP A 208 6.48 17.67 -9.29
N ALA A 209 6.82 16.56 -9.95
CA ALA A 209 8.23 16.17 -10.17
C ALA A 209 8.99 17.22 -11.03
N SER A 210 8.28 17.91 -11.92
CA SER A 210 8.85 18.97 -12.74
C SER A 210 8.89 20.34 -12.02
N MET A 211 8.05 20.54 -11.00
CA MET A 211 7.93 21.79 -10.24
C MET A 211 7.75 21.53 -8.73
N PRO A 212 8.82 21.16 -8.00
CA PRO A 212 8.71 20.68 -6.61
C PRO A 212 8.47 21.78 -5.55
N LEU A 213 8.41 23.05 -5.94
CA LEU A 213 8.37 24.21 -5.02
C LEU A 213 6.97 24.64 -4.57
N LEU A 214 5.96 23.79 -4.75
CA LEU A 214 4.61 24.06 -4.23
C LEU A 214 4.61 23.93 -2.70
N PHE A 215 4.47 25.06 -2.01
CA PHE A 215 4.28 25.09 -0.57
C PHE A 215 2.95 24.46 -0.20
N SER A 216 3.00 23.49 0.69
CA SER A 216 1.81 22.87 1.27
C SER A 216 1.48 23.54 2.60
N LEU A 217 0.19 23.84 2.81
CA LEU A 217 -0.31 24.48 4.03
C LEU A 217 -0.61 23.45 5.14
N THR A 218 -0.42 22.16 4.89
CA THR A 218 -0.93 21.08 5.75
C THR A 218 -0.14 20.87 7.05
N GLN A 219 1.02 21.52 7.23
CA GLN A 219 1.89 21.40 8.42
C GLN A 219 1.92 19.97 9.01
N PRO A 220 2.28 18.96 8.20
CA PRO A 220 2.01 17.56 8.52
C PRO A 220 2.78 17.07 9.75
N MET A 221 3.95 17.65 10.06
CA MET A 221 4.69 17.30 11.28
C MET A 221 4.04 17.86 12.55
N SER A 222 3.38 19.02 12.46
CA SER A 222 2.57 19.55 13.56
C SER A 222 1.37 18.66 13.86
N MET A 223 0.66 18.22 12.82
CA MET A 223 -0.42 17.24 12.96
C MET A 223 0.06 15.92 13.58
N LEU A 224 1.22 15.40 13.13
CA LEU A 224 1.79 14.17 13.70
C LEU A 224 2.05 14.30 15.20
N LYS A 225 2.66 15.41 15.64
CA LYS A 225 2.90 15.65 17.07
C LYS A 225 1.61 15.66 17.87
N GLN A 226 0.57 16.33 17.39
CA GLN A 226 -0.73 16.38 18.06
C GLN A 226 -1.36 15.00 18.18
N MET A 227 -1.46 14.26 17.07
CA MET A 227 -2.00 12.89 17.09
C MET A 227 -1.24 11.97 18.04
N LEU A 228 0.10 12.09 18.10
CA LEU A 228 0.90 11.27 19.03
C LEU A 228 0.58 11.58 20.51
N LEU A 229 0.30 12.84 20.85
CA LEU A 229 -0.08 13.21 22.21
C LEU A 229 -1.48 12.71 22.57
N GLU A 230 -2.41 12.78 21.62
CA GLU A 230 -3.79 12.32 21.80
C GLU A 230 -3.87 10.78 21.88
N ASP A 231 -3.32 10.07 20.90
CA ASP A 231 -3.44 8.61 20.75
C ASP A 231 -2.67 7.84 21.84
N PHE A 232 -1.60 8.43 22.40
CA PHE A 232 -0.72 7.78 23.36
C PHE A 232 -0.67 8.43 24.73
N ALA A 233 -1.60 9.35 25.06
CA ALA A 233 -1.70 9.98 26.37
C ALA A 233 -1.60 8.96 27.52
N GLY A 234 -0.74 9.23 28.50
CA GLY A 234 -0.47 8.37 29.67
C GLY A 234 0.24 7.04 29.38
N GLN A 235 0.50 6.68 28.11
CA GLN A 235 1.14 5.42 27.75
C GLN A 235 2.67 5.52 27.77
N THR A 236 3.32 4.36 27.92
CA THR A 236 4.79 4.22 27.84
C THR A 236 5.15 3.13 26.83
N LEU A 237 5.76 3.53 25.71
CA LEU A 237 5.98 2.66 24.55
C LEU A 237 7.37 2.90 23.92
N SER A 238 7.90 1.95 23.16
CA SER A 238 9.08 2.16 22.31
C SER A 238 8.70 2.86 21.01
N LEU A 239 9.69 3.43 20.30
CA LEU A 239 9.47 3.99 18.96
C LEU A 239 8.87 2.95 18.00
N THR A 240 9.31 1.69 18.09
CA THR A 240 8.79 0.61 17.24
C THR A 240 7.32 0.33 17.52
N GLU A 241 6.92 0.25 18.80
CA GLU A 241 5.51 0.05 19.19
C GLU A 241 4.62 1.22 18.73
N ILE A 242 5.09 2.46 18.90
CA ILE A 242 4.38 3.67 18.44
C ILE A 242 4.20 3.64 16.92
N TYR A 243 5.28 3.36 16.19
CA TYR A 243 5.28 3.35 14.73
C TYR A 243 4.34 2.27 14.19
N GLU A 244 4.41 1.04 14.71
CA GLU A 244 3.59 -0.07 14.27
C GLU A 244 2.09 0.19 14.49
N ARG A 245 1.73 0.76 15.65
CA ARG A 245 0.33 1.03 16.01
C ARG A 245 -0.27 2.23 15.27
N HIS A 246 0.52 3.27 14.99
CA HIS A 246 0.00 4.54 14.49
C HIS A 246 0.21 4.73 12.98
N SER A 247 1.22 4.11 12.36
CA SER A 247 1.61 4.44 10.98
C SER A 247 0.73 3.85 9.90
N VAL A 248 -0.05 2.82 10.21
CA VAL A 248 -0.93 2.17 9.24
C VAL A 248 -1.95 3.18 8.73
N SER A 249 -2.11 3.23 7.40
CA SER A 249 -3.02 4.17 6.71
C SER A 249 -2.72 5.67 6.92
N LYS A 250 -1.56 6.04 7.47
CA LYS A 250 -1.08 7.43 7.59
C LYS A 250 0.17 7.65 6.72
N PRO A 251 0.47 8.87 6.22
CA PRO A 251 1.59 9.09 5.29
C PRO A 251 2.97 9.03 5.94
N TYR A 252 3.04 9.05 7.28
CA TYR A 252 4.29 9.16 8.02
C TYR A 252 5.14 7.89 7.97
N VAL A 253 6.41 8.05 7.64
CA VAL A 253 7.45 7.00 7.73
C VAL A 253 8.18 7.06 9.08
N LYS A 254 8.90 6.00 9.45
CA LYS A 254 9.57 5.88 10.76
C LYS A 254 10.48 7.06 11.10
N LYS A 255 11.06 7.71 10.08
CA LYS A 255 11.86 8.94 10.25
C LYS A 255 11.03 10.10 10.82
N ASN A 256 9.81 10.31 10.35
CA ASN A 256 8.93 11.38 10.84
C ASN A 256 8.60 11.19 12.33
N TYR A 257 8.32 9.95 12.78
CA TYR A 257 8.08 9.66 14.20
C TYR A 257 9.28 10.00 15.07
N ARG A 258 10.49 9.65 14.61
CA ARG A 258 11.73 9.98 15.32
C ARG A 258 11.91 11.49 15.48
N GLU A 259 11.60 12.27 14.44
CA GLU A 259 11.69 13.72 14.44
C GLU A 259 10.60 14.36 15.32
N ALA A 260 9.36 13.90 15.22
CA ALA A 260 8.25 14.35 16.05
C ALA A 260 8.51 14.08 17.54
N LEU A 261 8.95 12.86 17.89
CA LEU A 261 9.28 12.50 19.26
C LEU A 261 10.46 13.30 19.83
N ARG A 262 11.46 13.61 19.00
CA ARG A 262 12.56 14.50 19.40
C ARG A 262 12.04 15.88 19.75
N ALA A 263 11.20 16.45 18.89
CA ALA A 263 10.61 17.76 19.15
C ALA A 263 9.73 17.77 20.42
N LEU A 264 8.92 16.71 20.63
CA LEU A 264 8.09 16.55 21.82
C LEU A 264 8.91 16.34 23.10
N GLU A 265 10.06 15.67 23.00
CA GLU A 265 10.99 15.50 24.12
C GLU A 265 11.64 16.82 24.49
N ASP A 266 12.10 17.60 23.50
CA ASP A 266 12.72 18.90 23.72
C ASP A 266 11.72 19.93 24.28
N SER A 267 10.43 19.81 23.95
CA SER A 267 9.36 20.64 24.55
C SER A 267 8.83 20.08 25.88
N GLY A 268 9.37 18.96 26.37
CA GLY A 268 8.98 18.35 27.65
C GLY A 268 7.60 17.71 27.66
N ASN A 269 7.00 17.42 26.50
CA ASN A 269 5.70 16.74 26.39
C ASN A 269 5.81 15.22 26.53
N VAL A 270 6.99 14.66 26.22
CA VAL A 270 7.31 13.25 26.46
C VAL A 270 8.60 13.12 27.24
N LEU A 271 8.71 12.05 28.02
CA LEU A 271 9.92 11.67 28.73
C LEU A 271 10.46 10.36 28.16
N ALA A 272 11.71 10.33 27.72
CA ALA A 272 12.32 9.09 27.24
C ALA A 272 13.30 8.50 28.28
N CYS A 273 13.05 7.25 28.67
CA CYS A 273 13.81 6.54 29.70
C CYS A 273 14.52 5.32 29.10
N SER A 274 15.80 5.14 29.43
CA SER A 274 16.53 3.92 29.05
C SER A 274 16.24 2.81 30.06
N THR A 275 16.04 1.59 29.57
CA THR A 275 16.02 0.38 30.40
C THR A 275 17.41 -0.18 30.68
N LYS A 276 18.47 0.42 30.10
CA LYS A 276 19.87 -0.03 30.17
C LYS A 276 20.82 1.06 30.70
N ASP A 277 20.33 1.92 31.58
CA ASP A 277 21.02 3.05 32.26
C ASP A 277 21.54 4.19 31.37
N ARG A 278 22.05 3.92 30.17
CA ARG A 278 22.59 4.93 29.26
C ARG A 278 21.69 5.07 28.03
N ARG A 279 21.51 6.32 27.57
CA ARG A 279 20.92 6.66 26.27
C ARG A 279 21.63 7.86 25.67
N ARG A 280 21.72 7.90 24.35
CA ARG A 280 22.09 9.12 23.63
C ARG A 280 20.83 9.97 23.43
N LYS A 281 20.86 11.25 23.83
CA LYS A 281 19.74 12.18 23.65
C LYS A 281 19.33 12.24 22.16
N GLY A 282 18.01 12.26 21.89
CA GLY A 282 17.47 12.31 20.53
C GLY A 282 17.56 11.00 19.73
N THR A 283 17.83 9.87 20.39
CA THR A 283 17.79 8.52 19.81
C THR A 283 16.81 7.63 20.58
N TYR A 284 16.10 6.77 19.86
CA TYR A 284 15.06 5.88 20.41
C TYR A 284 15.24 4.43 19.91
N PRO A 285 16.33 3.75 20.29
CA PRO A 285 16.43 2.30 20.12
C PRO A 285 15.38 1.59 20.99
N ASP A 286 15.09 0.31 20.73
CA ASP A 286 13.97 -0.40 21.40
C ASP A 286 14.06 -0.47 22.93
N HIS A 287 15.26 -0.36 23.50
CA HIS A 287 15.47 -0.31 24.95
C HIS A 287 15.13 1.05 25.58
N VAL A 288 14.83 2.07 24.77
CA VAL A 288 14.33 3.37 25.23
C VAL A 288 12.81 3.39 25.14
N LYS A 289 12.18 3.63 26.29
CA LYS A 289 10.73 3.78 26.41
C LYS A 289 10.37 5.26 26.51
N ILE A 290 9.37 5.67 25.75
CA ILE A 290 8.83 7.03 25.66
C ILE A 290 7.53 7.03 26.47
N LYS A 291 7.52 7.80 27.55
CA LYS A 291 6.35 8.08 28.36
C LYS A 291 5.70 9.37 27.89
N PHE A 292 4.45 9.28 27.46
CA PHE A 292 3.61 10.44 27.17
C PHE A 292 3.00 10.96 28.47
N LYS A 293 2.83 12.28 28.56
CA LYS A 293 2.09 12.88 29.68
C LYS A 293 0.64 12.41 29.66
N ASP A 294 0.00 12.43 30.83
CA ASP A 294 -1.43 12.22 30.93
C ASP A 294 -2.14 13.37 30.20
N GLY A 295 -3.26 13.06 29.54
CA GLY A 295 -4.10 14.08 28.91
C GLY A 295 -4.76 14.94 29.97
N ASP A 296 -4.82 16.24 29.74
CA ASP A 296 -5.62 17.18 30.55
C ASP A 296 -7.13 16.90 30.42
#